data_AF-A0A6I3E1D4-F1
#
_entry.id   AF-A0A6I3E1D4-F1
#
_cell.length_a   1.000
_cell.length_b   1.000
_cell.length_c   1.000
_cell.angle_alpha   90.00
_cell.angle_beta   90.00
_cell.angle_gamma   90.00
#
_symmetry.space_group_name_H-M   'P 1'
#
loop_
_entity.id
_entity.type
_entity.pdbx_description
1 polymer ?
#
loop_
_entity_poly.entity_id
_entity_poly.type
_entity_poly.pdbx_seq_one_letter_code
_entity_poly.pdbx_strand_id
1 'polypeptide(L)'
;MERAKYPLIIQGGMGIAISSWQLARTVSMAGQLGVVSGTSIDAVITRRLQDGDLDGSVRLALSQFPDQELSQEVLRRFYIEGGKERSAPYAPVPKLSLHPSDFAAQL
;
A
#
# COMPACT_ATOMS: atom_id res chain seq x y z
N MET A 1 38.04 2.79 -10.93
CA MET A 1 36.61 2.70 -10.56
C MET A 1 36.54 2.71 -9.04
N GLU A 2 35.96 3.77 -8.47
CA GLU A 2 35.63 3.81 -7.04
C GLU A 2 34.66 2.65 -6.76
N ARG A 3 34.98 1.79 -5.78
CA ARG A 3 34.06 0.70 -5.39
C ARG A 3 32.73 1.35 -4.99
N ALA A 4 31.63 0.89 -5.58
CA ALA A 4 30.30 1.27 -5.13
C ALA A 4 30.23 1.03 -3.61
N LYS A 5 30.07 2.12 -2.85
CA LYS A 5 30.05 2.06 -1.39
C LYS A 5 28.73 1.39 -1.00
N TYR A 6 28.80 0.14 -0.55
CA TYR A 6 27.62 -0.59 -0.11
C TYR A 6 27.01 0.09 1.13
N PRO A 7 25.67 0.02 1.28
CA PRO A 7 24.99 0.56 2.46
C PRO A 7 25.49 -0.15 3.73
N LEU A 8 25.75 0.61 4.79
CA LEU A 8 26.17 0.07 6.10
C LEU A 8 24.96 -0.36 6.94
N ILE A 9 23.80 0.26 6.69
CA ILE A 9 22.54 -0.01 7.36
C ILE A 9 21.53 -0.50 6.33
N ILE A 10 20.84 -1.58 6.69
CA ILE A 10 19.63 -2.05 6.01
C ILE A 10 18.47 -1.87 6.98
N GLN A 11 17.50 -1.03 6.60
CA GLN A 11 16.27 -0.89 7.36
C GLN A 11 15.45 -2.18 7.23
N GLY A 12 15.21 -2.87 8.33
CA GLY A 12 14.43 -4.11 8.32
C GLY A 12 12.95 -3.89 7.99
N GLY A 13 12.28 -4.93 7.47
CA GLY A 13 10.83 -4.95 7.31
C GLY A 13 10.14 -5.14 8.66
N MET A 14 9.44 -4.12 9.15
CA MET A 14 8.72 -4.14 10.42
C MET A 14 7.22 -4.25 10.14
N GLY A 15 6.62 -5.40 10.46
CA GLY A 15 5.17 -5.60 10.49
C GLY A 15 4.37 -5.10 9.27
N ILE A 16 3.11 -4.75 9.53
CA ILE A 16 2.16 -4.22 8.54
C ILE A 16 2.23 -2.69 8.58
N ALA A 17 2.50 -2.07 7.43
CA ALA A 17 2.54 -0.61 7.24
C ALA A 17 3.55 0.21 8.08
N ILE A 18 4.46 -0.40 8.87
CA ILE A 18 5.47 0.34 9.63
C ILE A 18 6.64 0.74 8.73
N SER A 19 7.16 -0.21 7.95
CA SER A 19 8.18 0.05 6.92
C SER A 19 7.54 0.64 5.65
N SER A 20 7.08 1.90 5.76
CA SER A 20 6.42 2.63 4.69
C SER A 20 7.38 3.10 3.59
N TRP A 21 6.84 3.51 2.44
CA TRP A 21 7.63 4.10 1.36
C TRP A 21 8.32 5.40 1.80
N GLN A 22 7.71 6.17 2.71
CA GLN A 22 8.32 7.38 3.25
C GLN A 22 9.58 7.06 4.06
N LEU A 23 9.51 6.07 4.96
CA LEU A 23 10.66 5.65 5.76
C LEU A 23 11.76 5.07 4.86
N ALA A 24 11.40 4.18 3.94
CA ALA A 24 12.34 3.61 2.98
C ALA A 24 13.02 4.71 2.15
N ARG A 25 12.27 5.72 1.70
CA ARG A 25 12.83 6.87 0.97
C ARG A 25 13.80 7.67 1.84
N THR A 26 13.45 7.98 3.10
CA THR A 26 14.34 8.70 4.02
C THR A 26 15.64 7.94 4.27
N VAL A 27 15.57 6.62 4.49
CA VAL A 27 16.76 5.77 4.68
C VAL A 27 17.62 5.74 3.41
N SER A 28 17.00 5.57 2.24
CA SER A 28 17.70 5.58 0.95
C SER A 28 18.36 6.92 0.65
N MET A 29 17.71 8.03 0.97
CA MET A 29 18.28 9.38 0.83
C MET A 29 19.46 9.63 1.78
N ALA A 30 19.57 8.89 2.89
CA ALA A 30 20.73 8.91 3.79
C ALA A 30 21.89 8.01 3.32
N GLY A 31 21.82 7.47 2.10
CA GLY A 31 22.84 6.58 1.53
C GLY A 31 22.82 5.16 2.11
N GLN A 32 21.73 4.77 2.76
CA GLN A 32 21.52 3.44 3.33
C GLN A 32 20.48 2.66 2.49
N LEU A 33 20.19 1.41 2.84
CA LEU A 33 19.17 0.63 2.12
C LEU A 33 17.81 0.70 2.83
N GLY A 34 16.88 1.45 2.25
CA GLY A 34 15.47 1.45 2.67
C GLY A 34 14.70 0.24 2.13
N VAL A 35 13.74 -0.27 2.91
CA VAL A 35 12.90 -1.42 2.54
C VAL A 35 11.43 -1.06 2.76
N VAL A 36 10.60 -1.29 1.73
CA VAL A 36 9.15 -1.19 1.86
C VAL A 36 8.59 -2.56 2.24
N SER A 37 7.84 -2.65 3.34
CA SER A 37 7.17 -3.90 3.71
C SER A 37 5.92 -4.10 2.85
N GLY A 38 5.82 -5.26 2.21
CA GLY A 38 4.64 -5.70 1.46
C GLY A 38 3.64 -6.52 2.29
N THR A 39 3.88 -6.71 3.59
CA THR A 39 3.01 -7.56 4.43
C THR A 39 1.59 -6.97 4.50
N SER A 40 0.61 -7.78 4.08
CA SER A 40 -0.81 -7.39 4.03
C SER A 40 -1.06 -6.09 3.27
N ILE A 41 -0.37 -5.90 2.13
CA ILE A 41 -0.49 -4.68 1.31
C ILE A 41 -1.93 -4.44 0.82
N ASP A 42 -2.72 -5.49 0.61
CA ASP A 42 -4.15 -5.48 0.33
C ASP A 42 -4.94 -4.72 1.41
N ALA A 43 -4.70 -5.04 2.69
CA ALA A 43 -5.30 -4.36 3.83
C ALA A 43 -4.78 -2.93 4.00
N VAL A 44 -3.49 -2.70 3.73
CA VAL A 44 -2.91 -1.36 3.83
C VAL A 44 -3.52 -0.41 2.79
N ILE A 45 -3.55 -0.82 1.52
CA ILE A 45 -4.13 -0.03 0.42
C ILE A 45 -5.61 0.23 0.69
N THR A 46 -6.38 -0.83 0.99
CA THR A 46 -7.82 -0.74 1.22
C THR A 46 -8.16 0.19 2.39
N ARG A 47 -7.44 0.10 3.51
CA ARG A 47 -7.69 0.97 4.67
C ARG A 47 -7.29 2.42 4.40
N ARG A 48 -6.17 2.67 3.71
CA ARG A 48 -5.77 4.02 3.31
C ARG A 48 -6.79 4.70 2.41
N LEU A 49 -7.37 3.96 1.45
CA LEU A 49 -8.45 4.47 0.60
C LEU A 49 -9.71 4.79 1.41
N GLN A 50 -10.06 3.95 2.38
CA GLN A 50 -11.19 4.19 3.27
C GLN A 50 -10.94 5.35 4.25
N ASP A 51 -9.70 5.61 4.62
CA ASP A 51 -9.29 6.81 5.36
C ASP A 51 -9.17 8.05 4.43
N GLY A 52 -9.51 7.88 3.15
CA GLY A 52 -9.63 8.96 2.17
C GLY A 52 -8.35 9.30 1.41
N ASP A 53 -7.30 8.50 1.57
CA ASP A 53 -6.03 8.67 0.84
C ASP A 53 -5.58 10.14 0.83
N LEU A 54 -5.49 10.72 2.02
CA LEU A 54 -5.34 12.17 2.22
C LEU A 54 -4.07 12.74 1.58
N ASP A 55 -3.01 11.93 1.46
CA ASP A 55 -1.78 12.31 0.76
C ASP A 55 -1.80 12.02 -0.76
N GLY A 56 -2.86 11.37 -1.24
CA GLY A 56 -3.05 10.99 -2.64
C GLY A 56 -2.13 9.88 -3.13
N SER A 57 -1.29 9.30 -2.27
CA SER A 57 -0.22 8.40 -2.70
C SER A 57 -0.75 7.07 -3.24
N VAL A 58 -1.85 6.56 -2.68
CA VAL A 58 -2.45 5.31 -3.13
C VAL A 58 -3.17 5.51 -4.45
N ARG A 59 -3.95 6.59 -4.60
CA ARG A 59 -4.61 6.92 -5.88
C ARG A 59 -3.59 7.20 -6.97
N LEU A 60 -2.47 7.86 -6.66
CA LEU A 60 -1.37 8.04 -7.60
C LEU A 60 -0.81 6.69 -8.05
N ALA A 61 -0.52 5.78 -7.13
CA ALA A 61 -0.02 4.45 -7.46
C ALA A 61 -0.99 3.66 -8.34
N LEU A 62 -2.30 3.68 -8.03
CA LEU A 62 -3.34 3.02 -8.83
C LEU A 62 -3.46 3.63 -10.24
N SER A 63 -3.29 4.95 -10.39
CA SER A 63 -3.28 5.60 -11.71
C SER A 63 -2.14 5.15 -12.63
N GLN A 64 -1.08 4.56 -12.06
CA GLN A 64 0.08 4.04 -12.78
C GLN A 64 0.08 2.51 -12.88
N PHE A 65 -0.87 1.84 -12.22
CA PHE A 65 -0.92 0.38 -12.21
C PHE A 65 -1.34 -0.16 -13.60
N PRO A 66 -0.76 -1.26 -14.10
CA PRO A 66 -1.07 -1.71 -15.47
C PRO A 66 -2.54 -2.06 -15.72
N ASP A 67 -3.21 -2.66 -14.74
CA ASP A 67 -4.64 -3.00 -14.84
C ASP A 67 -5.50 -1.84 -14.32
N GLN A 68 -5.91 -0.98 -15.25
CA GLN A 68 -6.72 0.19 -14.94
C GLN A 68 -8.18 -0.16 -14.62
N GLU A 69 -8.71 -1.28 -15.14
CA GLU A 69 -10.07 -1.72 -14.84
C GLU A 69 -10.17 -2.18 -13.38
N LEU A 70 -9.21 -3.01 -12.94
CA LEU A 70 -9.09 -3.42 -11.54
C LEU A 70 -8.88 -2.20 -10.62
N SER A 71 -8.04 -1.26 -11.04
CA SER A 71 -7.78 -0.04 -10.26
C SER A 71 -9.05 0.79 -10.04
N GLN A 72 -9.87 0.95 -11.08
CA GLN A 72 -11.15 1.66 -10.97
C GLN A 72 -12.13 0.92 -10.06
N GLU A 73 -12.20 -0.41 -10.13
CA GLU A 73 -13.07 -1.21 -9.27
C GLU A 73 -12.63 -1.12 -7.79
N VAL A 74 -11.32 -1.18 -7.51
CA VAL A 74 -10.77 -0.98 -6.16
C VAL A 74 -11.13 0.40 -5.61
N LEU A 75 -10.97 1.46 -6.42
CA LEU A 75 -11.36 2.82 -6.03
C LEU A 75 -12.87 2.91 -5.75
N ARG A 76 -13.69 2.40 -6.67
CA ARG A 76 -15.15 2.39 -6.52
C ARG A 76 -15.60 1.70 -5.24
N ARG A 77 -14.89 0.65 -4.81
CA ARG A 77 -15.27 -0.17 -3.66
C ARG A 77 -14.76 0.36 -2.32
N PHE A 78 -13.60 1.00 -2.30
CA PHE A 78 -12.90 1.32 -1.03
C PHE A 78 -12.55 2.78 -0.82
N TYR A 79 -12.55 3.62 -1.85
CA TYR A 79 -12.23 5.04 -1.68
C TYR A 79 -13.42 5.79 -1.05
N ILE A 80 -13.16 6.49 0.04
CA ILE A 80 -14.14 7.36 0.70
C ILE A 80 -13.55 8.76 0.73
N GLU A 81 -14.10 9.69 -0.05
CA GLU A 81 -13.61 11.07 -0.07
C GLU A 81 -13.68 11.69 1.33
N GLY A 82 -12.57 12.27 1.80
CA GLY A 82 -12.44 12.81 3.16
C GLY A 82 -12.31 11.75 4.27
N GLY A 83 -12.43 10.47 3.93
CA GLY A 83 -12.29 9.33 4.84
C GLY A 83 -13.59 8.91 5.52
N LYS A 84 -13.60 7.68 6.02
CA LYS A 84 -14.72 7.14 6.79
C LYS A 84 -14.90 7.88 8.11
N GLU A 85 -16.13 7.83 8.62
CA GLU A 85 -16.43 8.25 9.99
C GLU A 85 -15.54 7.53 11.01
N ARG A 86 -15.13 8.24 12.06
CA ARG A 86 -14.19 7.71 13.06
C ARG A 86 -14.72 6.45 13.76
N SER A 87 -16.03 6.40 14.00
CA SER A 87 -16.73 5.29 14.64
C SER A 87 -17.08 4.14 13.68
N ALA A 88 -17.04 4.38 12.36
CA ALA A 88 -17.36 3.34 11.39
C ALA A 88 -16.23 2.29 11.33
N PRO A 89 -16.56 0.99 11.27
CA PRO A 89 -15.56 -0.05 11.03
C PRO A 89 -15.03 0.04 9.59
N TYR A 90 -13.84 -0.50 9.35
CA TYR A 90 -13.35 -0.68 7.99
C TYR A 90 -14.17 -1.74 7.25
N ALA A 91 -14.51 -1.47 6.00
CA ALA A 91 -14.98 -2.47 5.06
C ALA A 91 -13.94 -3.59 4.95
N PRO A 92 -14.39 -4.86 4.98
CA PRO A 92 -13.49 -6.00 4.97
C PRO A 92 -12.78 -6.12 3.62
N VAL A 93 -11.52 -6.51 3.66
CA VAL A 93 -10.80 -6.96 2.46
C VAL A 93 -11.28 -8.37 2.13
N PRO A 94 -11.68 -8.65 0.86
CA PRO A 94 -12.03 -9.98 0.44
C PRO A 94 -10.86 -10.94 0.69
N LYS A 95 -11.15 -12.09 1.28
CA LYS A 95 -10.14 -13.13 1.52
C LYS A 95 -10.21 -14.14 0.39
N LEU A 96 -9.05 -14.64 -0.02
CA LEU A 96 -8.95 -15.86 -0.81
C LEU A 96 -9.65 -16.99 -0.06
N SER A 97 -10.60 -17.64 -0.73
CA SER A 97 -11.40 -18.73 -0.17
C SER A 97 -11.64 -19.78 -1.25
N LEU A 98 -12.14 -20.96 -0.86
CA LEU A 98 -12.51 -22.04 -1.82
C LEU A 98 -13.66 -21.63 -2.75
N HIS A 99 -14.48 -20.66 -2.32
CA HIS A 99 -15.60 -20.11 -3.07
C HIS A 99 -15.51 -18.58 -3.02
N PRO A 100 -14.59 -17.97 -3.79
CA PRO A 100 -14.40 -16.53 -3.77
C PRO A 100 -15.58 -15.83 -4.44
N SER A 101 -15.83 -14.58 -4.06
CA SER A 101 -16.67 -13.70 -4.88
C SER A 101 -15.93 -13.36 -6.18
N ASP A 102 -16.66 -12.97 -7.23
CA ASP A 102 -16.07 -12.61 -8.52
C ASP A 102 -14.97 -11.55 -8.37
N PHE A 103 -15.18 -10.55 -7.51
CA PHE A 103 -14.17 -9.55 -7.20
C PHE A 103 -12.93 -10.14 -6.50
N ALA A 104 -13.11 -11.05 -5.54
CA ALA A 104 -11.99 -11.68 -4.84
C ALA A 104 -11.15 -12.59 -5.76
N ALA A 105 -11.73 -13.09 -6.85
CA ALA A 105 -11.03 -13.90 -7.85
C ALA A 105 -10.18 -13.04 -8.83
N GLN A 106 -10.38 -11.72 -8.84
CA GLN A 106 -9.68 -10.77 -9.71
C GLN A 106 -8.52 -10.05 -9.00
N LEU A 107 -8.37 -10.23 -7.68
CA LEU A 107 -7.30 -9.68 -6.84
C LEU A 107 -6.08 -10.61 -6.79
#